data_AF-A0A2B4SHC4-F1
#
_entry.id   AF-A0A2B4SHC4-F1
#
_cell.length_a   1.000
_cell.length_b   1.000
_cell.length_c   1.000
_cell.angle_alpha   90.00
_cell.angle_beta   90.00
_cell.angle_gamma   90.00
#
_symmetry.space_group_name_H-M   'P 1'
#
loop_
_entity.id
_entity.type
_entity.pdbx_description
1 polymer ?
#
loop_
_entity_poly.entity_id
_entity_poly.type
_entity_poly.pdbx_seq_one_letter_code
_entity_poly.pdbx_strand_id
1 'polypeptide(L)'
;MQKEWTNNSVTLDPPKLWEDRHFFKDKHSAEIFLGAMDTTFLLAYAVGLYISGILGDRFNLRKVLALGMCSSAIMVFMFGTVSKWIGVYNIWYYGIFMALNGLFQSTGWPCVVAVMGNWFGKSSRGIVFGIWSANASVGNIIGALQVAAVLDYGYEYAMLVPAVVLFAFGILIYFCLIPSPDEIGLPLPDNDQAIRARTSGL
;
A
#
# COMPACT_ATOMS: atom_id res chain seq x y z
N MET A 1 34.10 -17.18 -54.61
CA MET A 1 34.62 -17.99 -53.47
C MET A 1 34.46 -17.18 -52.19
N GLN A 2 33.38 -17.49 -51.46
CA GLN A 2 33.19 -17.57 -50.00
C GLN A 2 34.30 -17.08 -49.05
N LYS A 3 33.89 -16.33 -48.02
CA LYS A 3 34.06 -16.71 -46.59
C LYS A 3 33.03 -15.97 -45.72
N GLU A 4 32.08 -16.75 -45.23
CA GLU A 4 31.16 -16.45 -44.13
C GLU A 4 31.90 -16.26 -42.79
N TRP A 5 31.14 -15.85 -41.77
CA TRP A 5 31.46 -15.83 -40.33
C TRP A 5 32.01 -14.52 -39.75
N THR A 6 31.11 -13.54 -39.55
CA THR A 6 30.82 -12.98 -38.21
C THR A 6 29.49 -12.21 -38.29
N ASN A 7 28.42 -12.95 -38.55
CA ASN A 7 27.05 -12.50 -38.34
C ASN A 7 26.71 -12.92 -36.90
N ASN A 8 26.80 -11.98 -35.95
CA ASN A 8 26.20 -12.03 -34.61
C ASN A 8 26.73 -10.84 -33.79
N SER A 9 26.46 -9.62 -34.24
CA SER A 9 26.35 -8.51 -33.29
C SER A 9 25.01 -8.69 -32.59
N VAL A 10 25.00 -9.43 -31.47
CA VAL A 10 23.92 -9.38 -30.49
C VAL A 10 23.94 -7.96 -29.93
N THR A 11 23.32 -7.03 -30.66
CA THR A 11 22.89 -5.74 -30.14
C THR A 11 21.87 -6.05 -29.06
N LEU A 12 22.35 -6.12 -27.82
CA LEU A 12 21.54 -6.11 -26.61
C LEU A 12 20.89 -4.72 -26.52
N ASP A 13 19.90 -4.45 -27.35
CA ASP A 13 18.95 -3.36 -27.16
C ASP A 13 17.98 -3.83 -26.07
N PRO A 14 18.04 -3.31 -24.84
CA PRO A 14 17.11 -3.71 -23.80
C PRO A 14 15.64 -3.63 -24.26
N PRO A 15 15.17 -2.59 -25.00
CA PRO A 15 13.75 -2.49 -25.39
C PRO A 15 13.25 -3.66 -26.23
N LYS A 16 14.08 -4.24 -27.10
CA LYS A 16 13.67 -5.32 -28.02
C LYS A 16 13.64 -6.70 -27.36
N LEU A 17 14.47 -6.92 -26.34
CA LEU A 17 14.46 -8.17 -25.56
C LEU A 17 13.23 -8.30 -24.64
N TRP A 18 12.63 -7.18 -24.24
CA TRP A 18 11.35 -7.17 -23.50
C TRP A 18 10.16 -7.47 -24.41
N GLU A 19 10.24 -7.11 -25.69
CA GLU A 19 9.19 -7.33 -26.70
C GLU A 19 9.05 -8.81 -27.12
N ASP A 20 10.14 -9.57 -27.04
CA ASP A 20 10.19 -10.95 -27.56
C ASP A 20 9.62 -12.00 -26.58
N ARG A 21 9.40 -11.65 -25.30
CA ARG A 21 8.74 -12.54 -24.32
C ARG A 21 7.23 -12.36 -24.33
N HIS A 22 6.60 -12.98 -25.32
CA HIS A 22 5.15 -13.00 -25.53
C HIS A 22 4.43 -13.80 -24.41
N PHE A 23 4.29 -13.21 -23.22
CA PHE A 23 3.49 -13.77 -22.13
C PHE A 23 1.99 -13.81 -22.44
N PHE A 24 1.53 -12.92 -23.33
CA PHE A 24 0.16 -12.90 -23.83
C PHE A 24 0.17 -12.79 -25.35
N LYS A 25 -0.62 -13.64 -26.00
CA LYS A 25 -0.74 -13.71 -27.45
C LYS A 25 -1.45 -12.48 -28.04
N ASP A 26 -2.09 -11.68 -27.19
CA ASP A 26 -2.86 -10.49 -27.54
C ASP A 26 -2.91 -9.47 -26.39
N LYS A 27 -2.80 -8.18 -26.72
CA LYS A 27 -2.76 -7.06 -25.74
C LYS A 27 -4.05 -6.98 -24.92
N HIS A 28 -5.17 -7.34 -25.56
CA HIS A 28 -6.49 -7.36 -24.96
C HIS A 28 -6.64 -8.39 -23.83
N SER A 29 -6.01 -9.57 -23.96
CA SER A 29 -6.06 -10.59 -22.91
C SER A 29 -5.26 -10.20 -21.67
N ALA A 30 -4.15 -9.47 -21.84
CA ALA A 30 -3.38 -8.92 -20.73
C ALA A 30 -4.17 -7.83 -19.99
N GLU A 31 -4.86 -6.95 -20.72
CA GLU A 31 -5.72 -5.91 -20.14
C GLU A 31 -6.88 -6.50 -19.34
N ILE A 32 -7.56 -7.52 -19.87
CA ILE A 32 -8.64 -8.22 -19.15
C ILE A 32 -8.12 -8.88 -17.88
N PHE A 33 -6.94 -9.51 -17.94
CA PHE A 33 -6.33 -10.14 -16.77
C PHE A 33 -5.97 -9.11 -15.69
N LEU A 34 -5.35 -8.00 -16.08
CA LEU A 34 -5.00 -6.90 -15.17
C LEU A 34 -6.27 -6.30 -14.54
N GLY A 35 -7.32 -6.08 -15.34
CA GLY A 35 -8.61 -5.57 -14.86
C GLY A 35 -9.33 -6.54 -13.92
N ALA A 36 -9.27 -7.85 -14.19
CA ALA A 36 -9.83 -8.88 -13.32
C ALA A 36 -9.09 -8.95 -11.97
N MET A 37 -7.77 -8.79 -12.00
CA MET A 37 -6.95 -8.68 -10.80
C MET A 37 -7.33 -7.43 -9.98
N ASP A 38 -7.37 -6.26 -10.60
CA ASP A 38 -7.76 -5.01 -9.93
C ASP A 38 -9.17 -5.11 -9.35
N THR A 39 -10.13 -5.66 -10.09
CA THR A 39 -11.50 -5.86 -9.61
C THR A 39 -11.52 -6.77 -8.37
N THR A 40 -10.75 -7.86 -8.39
CA THR A 40 -10.62 -8.78 -7.24
C THR A 40 -10.04 -8.05 -6.02
N PHE A 41 -9.00 -7.23 -6.25
CA PHE A 41 -8.37 -6.41 -5.22
C PHE A 41 -9.38 -5.42 -4.60
N LEU A 42 -10.12 -4.66 -5.43
CA LEU A 42 -11.11 -3.70 -4.95
C LEU A 42 -12.26 -4.36 -4.18
N LEU A 43 -12.73 -5.53 -4.63
CA LEU A 43 -13.78 -6.29 -3.93
C LEU A 43 -13.29 -6.75 -2.55
N ALA A 44 -12.09 -7.33 -2.48
CA ALA A 44 -11.51 -7.75 -1.20
C ALA A 44 -11.24 -6.55 -0.28
N TYR A 45 -10.81 -5.42 -0.86
CA TYR A 45 -10.61 -4.17 -0.13
C TYR A 45 -11.93 -3.64 0.47
N ALA A 46 -13.04 -3.69 -0.27
CA ALA A 46 -14.35 -3.30 0.23
C ALA A 46 -14.84 -4.17 1.39
N VAL A 47 -14.66 -5.49 1.29
CA VAL A 47 -14.97 -6.42 2.40
C VAL A 47 -14.06 -6.16 3.60
N GLY A 48 -12.78 -5.90 3.36
CA GLY A 48 -11.82 -5.61 4.41
C GLY A 48 -12.08 -4.29 5.14
N LEU A 49 -12.59 -3.25 4.45
CA LEU A 49 -13.06 -2.00 5.06
C LEU A 49 -14.15 -2.27 6.11
N TYR A 50 -15.10 -3.14 5.79
CA TYR A 50 -16.17 -3.51 6.74
C TYR A 50 -15.61 -4.26 7.95
N ILE A 51 -14.75 -5.25 7.73
CA ILE A 51 -14.13 -6.05 8.80
C ILE A 51 -13.25 -5.15 9.69
N SER A 52 -12.44 -4.29 9.08
CA SER A 52 -11.53 -3.40 9.80
C SER A 52 -12.23 -2.30 10.57
N GLY A 53 -13.42 -1.85 10.13
CA GLY A 53 -14.29 -1.00 10.93
C GLY A 53 -14.67 -1.68 12.25
N ILE A 54 -15.16 -2.92 12.18
CA ILE A 54 -15.51 -3.72 13.37
C ILE A 54 -14.28 -4.01 14.25
N LEU A 55 -13.14 -4.28 13.61
CA LEU A 55 -11.88 -4.56 14.30
C LEU A 55 -11.33 -3.32 15.00
N GLY A 56 -11.47 -2.14 14.39
CA GLY A 56 -11.06 -0.85 14.94
C GLY A 56 -11.80 -0.48 16.22
N ASP A 57 -13.06 -0.91 16.35
CA ASP A 57 -13.85 -0.66 17.56
C ASP A 57 -13.49 -1.60 18.73
N ARG A 58 -12.93 -2.79 18.45
CA ARG A 58 -12.68 -3.84 19.46
C ARG A 58 -11.21 -4.08 19.80
N PHE A 59 -10.28 -3.72 18.91
CA PHE A 59 -8.86 -4.00 19.07
C PHE A 59 -8.04 -2.71 19.14
N ASN A 60 -6.83 -2.83 19.73
CA ASN A 60 -5.87 -1.73 19.76
C ASN A 60 -5.48 -1.32 18.33
N LEU A 61 -5.86 -0.11 17.93
CA LEU A 61 -5.65 0.43 16.56
C LEU A 61 -4.19 0.32 16.11
N ARG A 62 -3.24 0.51 17.02
CA ARG A 62 -1.79 0.38 16.75
C ARG A 62 -1.41 -1.01 16.25
N LYS A 63 -1.91 -2.06 16.90
CA LYS A 63 -1.59 -3.45 16.52
C LYS A 63 -2.24 -3.82 15.20
N VAL A 64 -3.49 -3.40 14.98
CA VAL A 64 -4.22 -3.66 13.73
C VAL A 64 -3.54 -2.96 12.55
N LEU A 65 -3.21 -1.67 12.68
CA LEU A 65 -2.56 -0.90 11.63
C LEU A 65 -1.18 -1.46 11.28
N ALA A 66 -0.35 -1.74 12.28
CA ALA A 66 0.98 -2.30 12.06
C ALA A 66 0.94 -3.69 11.43
N LEU A 67 0.03 -4.57 11.90
CA LEU A 67 -0.14 -5.89 11.30
C LEU A 67 -0.63 -5.78 9.86
N GLY A 68 -1.57 -4.88 9.56
CA GLY A 68 -2.07 -4.63 8.21
C GLY A 68 -0.96 -4.14 7.26
N MET A 69 -0.13 -3.19 7.71
CA MET A 69 0.98 -2.67 6.92
C MET A 69 2.10 -3.71 6.71
N CYS A 70 2.51 -4.41 7.77
CA CYS A 70 3.55 -5.44 7.67
C CYS A 70 3.09 -6.63 6.82
N SER A 71 1.86 -7.12 7.00
CA SER A 71 1.30 -8.21 6.17
C SER A 71 1.16 -7.77 4.71
N SER A 72 0.66 -6.56 4.44
CA SER A 72 0.59 -6.04 3.07
C SER A 72 1.97 -5.96 2.42
N ALA A 73 2.98 -5.44 3.13
CA ALA A 73 4.33 -5.34 2.62
C ALA A 73 4.98 -6.71 2.34
N ILE A 74 4.76 -7.71 3.22
CA ILE A 74 5.20 -9.09 3.00
C ILE A 74 4.51 -9.66 1.76
N MET A 75 3.21 -9.44 1.59
CA MET A 75 2.48 -9.93 0.41
C MET A 75 2.98 -9.28 -0.89
N VAL A 76 3.26 -7.97 -0.90
CA VAL A 76 3.84 -7.30 -2.08
C VAL A 76 5.28 -7.76 -2.34
N PHE A 77 6.08 -7.95 -1.30
CA PHE A 77 7.43 -8.48 -1.42
C PHE A 77 7.44 -9.91 -1.97
N MET A 78 6.53 -10.76 -1.49
CA MET A 78 6.30 -12.10 -2.03
C MET A 78 5.84 -12.01 -3.48
N PHE A 79 4.90 -11.13 -3.81
CA PHE A 79 4.46 -10.93 -5.20
C PHE A 79 5.64 -10.55 -6.12
N GLY A 80 6.50 -9.62 -5.73
CA GLY A 80 7.67 -9.21 -6.51
C GLY A 80 8.74 -10.30 -6.63
N THR A 81 9.07 -10.98 -5.54
CA THR A 81 10.17 -11.96 -5.49
C THR A 81 9.77 -13.33 -6.06
N VAL A 82 8.54 -13.79 -5.79
CA VAL A 82 8.01 -15.09 -6.26
C VAL A 82 7.76 -15.08 -7.76
N SER A 83 7.35 -13.93 -8.33
CA SER A 83 7.18 -13.76 -9.78
C SER A 83 8.48 -14.06 -10.56
N LYS A 84 9.65 -13.76 -9.99
CA LYS A 84 10.96 -14.06 -10.58
C LYS A 84 11.42 -15.49 -10.32
N TRP A 85 11.33 -15.94 -9.07
CA TRP A 85 12.04 -17.15 -8.60
C TRP A 85 11.30 -18.45 -8.91
N ILE A 86 9.96 -18.42 -8.97
CA ILE A 86 9.15 -19.64 -8.99
C ILE A 86 8.52 -19.92 -10.35
N GLY A 87 8.36 -18.94 -11.24
CA GLY A 87 7.89 -19.17 -12.62
C GLY A 87 6.54 -19.89 -12.72
N VAL A 88 5.74 -19.91 -11.65
CA VAL A 88 4.42 -20.55 -11.62
C VAL A 88 3.36 -19.53 -12.01
N TYR A 89 2.92 -19.60 -13.26
CA TYR A 89 1.83 -18.80 -13.81
C TYR A 89 0.47 -19.45 -13.52
N ASN A 90 0.09 -19.50 -12.23
CA ASN A 90 -1.25 -19.96 -11.83
C ASN A 90 -2.15 -18.77 -11.49
N ILE A 91 -3.19 -18.56 -12.29
CA ILE A 91 -4.15 -17.46 -12.18
C ILE A 91 -4.80 -17.38 -10.79
N TRP A 92 -5.06 -18.54 -10.18
CA TRP A 92 -5.66 -18.67 -8.85
C TRP A 92 -4.71 -18.21 -7.73
N TYR A 93 -3.41 -18.39 -7.89
CA TYR A 93 -2.42 -17.95 -6.91
C TYR A 93 -2.34 -16.43 -6.86
N TYR A 94 -2.29 -15.78 -8.04
CA TYR A 94 -2.32 -14.32 -8.16
C TYR A 94 -3.63 -13.75 -7.59
N GLY A 95 -4.78 -14.33 -7.92
CA GLY A 95 -6.08 -13.88 -7.41
C GLY A 95 -6.19 -13.94 -5.87
N ILE A 96 -5.75 -15.03 -5.25
CA ILE A 96 -5.80 -15.18 -3.78
C ILE A 96 -4.83 -14.21 -3.10
N PHE A 97 -3.60 -14.09 -3.60
CA PHE A 97 -2.63 -13.14 -3.04
C PHE A 97 -3.11 -11.70 -3.16
N MET A 98 -3.73 -11.34 -4.28
CA MET A 98 -4.26 -10.01 -4.53
C MET A 98 -5.48 -9.71 -3.66
N ALA A 99 -6.35 -10.70 -3.44
CA ALA A 99 -7.47 -10.59 -2.50
C ALA A 99 -6.98 -10.41 -1.05
N LEU A 100 -6.00 -11.22 -0.61
CA LEU A 100 -5.42 -11.08 0.73
C LEU A 100 -4.72 -9.73 0.89
N ASN A 101 -3.97 -9.28 -0.11
CA ASN A 101 -3.32 -7.98 -0.08
C ASN A 101 -4.34 -6.84 0.04
N GLY A 102 -5.43 -6.88 -0.74
CA GLY A 102 -6.52 -5.91 -0.64
C GLY A 102 -7.19 -5.91 0.73
N LEU A 103 -7.40 -7.10 1.32
CA LEU A 103 -7.97 -7.24 2.65
C LEU A 103 -7.07 -6.58 3.71
N PHE A 104 -5.77 -6.84 3.70
CA PHE A 104 -4.85 -6.24 4.66
C PHE A 104 -4.66 -4.73 4.44
N GLN A 105 -4.59 -4.29 3.17
CA GLN A 105 -4.41 -2.87 2.85
C GLN A 105 -5.62 -2.03 3.26
N SER A 106 -6.83 -2.59 3.20
CA SER A 106 -8.07 -1.92 3.60
C SER A 106 -8.10 -1.47 5.05
N THR A 107 -7.33 -2.11 5.93
CA THR A 107 -7.28 -1.79 7.36
C THR A 107 -6.61 -0.44 7.64
N GLY A 108 -5.80 0.07 6.70
CA GLY A 108 -5.05 1.30 6.89
C GLY A 108 -5.93 2.54 7.05
N TRP A 109 -6.89 2.71 6.14
CA TRP A 109 -7.77 3.89 6.11
C TRP A 109 -8.61 4.07 7.39
N PRO A 110 -9.43 3.09 7.82
CA PRO A 110 -10.27 3.26 9.01
C PRO A 110 -9.44 3.38 10.30
N CYS A 111 -8.30 2.70 10.39
CA CYS A 111 -7.41 2.84 11.55
C CYS A 111 -6.86 4.27 11.67
N VAL A 112 -6.39 4.88 10.58
CA VAL A 112 -5.85 6.24 10.62
C VAL A 112 -6.95 7.26 10.90
N VAL A 113 -8.14 7.09 10.30
CA VAL A 113 -9.31 7.94 10.58
C VAL A 113 -9.69 7.87 12.07
N ALA A 114 -9.66 6.69 12.67
CA ALA A 114 -9.97 6.51 14.09
C ALA A 114 -8.89 7.11 15.01
N VAL A 115 -7.59 6.96 14.70
CA VAL A 115 -6.49 7.62 15.44
C VAL A 115 -6.64 9.15 15.38
N MET A 116 -6.92 9.71 14.20
CA MET A 116 -7.19 11.15 14.04
C MET A 116 -8.41 11.60 14.84
N GLY A 117 -9.48 10.78 14.88
CA GLY A 117 -10.68 11.05 15.66
C GLY A 117 -10.43 11.09 17.17
N ASN A 118 -9.52 10.24 17.67
CA ASN A 118 -9.11 10.18 19.08
C ASN A 118 -8.22 11.38 19.47
N TRP A 119 -7.33 11.81 18.57
CA TRP A 119 -6.39 12.91 18.83
C TRP A 119 -7.02 14.30 18.68
N PHE A 120 -7.94 14.48 17.73
CA PHE A 120 -8.51 15.78 17.39
C PHE A 120 -10.01 15.84 17.75
N GLY A 121 -10.37 16.77 18.64
CA GLY A 121 -11.77 17.01 19.08
C GLY A 121 -12.66 17.61 17.98
N LYS A 122 -13.99 17.66 18.21
CA LYS A 122 -15.01 18.01 17.19
C LYS A 122 -14.78 19.34 16.46
N SER A 123 -14.11 20.31 17.07
CA SER A 123 -14.01 21.68 16.53
C SER A 123 -12.98 21.84 15.40
N SER A 124 -11.94 21.01 15.31
CA SER A 124 -10.85 21.18 14.32
C SER A 124 -10.65 20.00 13.36
N ARG A 125 -11.48 18.95 13.45
CA ARG A 125 -11.37 17.74 12.60
C ARG A 125 -11.34 18.08 11.11
N GLY A 126 -12.21 18.96 10.63
CA GLY A 126 -12.30 19.27 9.20
C GLY A 126 -11.01 19.83 8.59
N ILE A 127 -10.33 20.75 9.29
CA ILE A 127 -9.08 21.35 8.82
C ILE A 127 -7.95 20.31 8.84
N VAL A 128 -7.87 19.52 9.91
CA VAL A 128 -6.86 18.46 10.04
C VAL A 128 -7.05 17.38 8.97
N PHE A 129 -8.29 16.92 8.75
CA PHE A 129 -8.61 15.98 7.68
C PHE A 129 -8.32 16.56 6.30
N GLY A 130 -8.54 17.86 6.08
CA GLY A 130 -8.21 18.54 4.84
C GLY A 130 -6.71 18.57 4.55
N ILE A 131 -5.89 18.99 5.52
CA ILE A 131 -4.42 18.98 5.40
C ILE A 131 -3.91 17.55 5.26
N TRP A 132 -4.45 16.63 6.05
CA TRP A 132 -4.07 15.23 5.94
C TRP A 132 -4.40 14.67 4.56
N SER A 133 -5.56 14.97 3.96
CA SER A 133 -5.92 14.50 2.61
C SER A 133 -4.88 14.86 1.53
N ALA A 134 -4.14 15.97 1.70
CA ALA A 134 -3.06 16.34 0.79
C ALA A 134 -1.91 15.30 0.73
N ASN A 135 -1.76 14.46 1.78
CA ASN A 135 -0.77 13.38 1.81
C ASN A 135 -0.93 12.42 0.63
N ALA A 136 -2.16 12.15 0.20
CA ALA A 136 -2.44 11.21 -0.88
C ALA A 136 -1.86 11.71 -2.21
N SER A 137 -2.02 13.00 -2.50
CA SER A 137 -1.44 13.64 -3.69
C SER A 137 0.09 13.62 -3.67
N VAL A 138 0.69 13.92 -2.51
CA VAL A 138 2.15 13.87 -2.32
C VAL A 138 2.66 12.44 -2.52
N GLY A 139 1.98 11.45 -1.95
CA GLY A 139 2.29 10.04 -2.12
C GLY A 139 2.22 9.58 -3.57
N ASN A 140 1.22 10.04 -4.33
CA ASN A 140 1.09 9.70 -5.75
C ASN A 140 2.26 10.26 -6.59
N ILE A 141 2.69 11.50 -6.32
CA ILE A 141 3.83 12.12 -7.01
C ILE A 141 5.13 11.36 -6.68
N ILE A 142 5.39 11.11 -5.40
CA ILE A 142 6.59 10.38 -4.96
C ILE A 142 6.59 8.96 -5.52
N GLY A 143 5.44 8.27 -5.49
CA GLY A 143 5.28 6.93 -6.04
C GLY A 143 5.55 6.89 -7.54
N ALA A 144 5.01 7.83 -8.31
CA ALA A 144 5.26 7.93 -9.75
C ALA A 144 6.74 8.18 -10.06
N LEU A 145 7.39 9.10 -9.33
CA LEU A 145 8.82 9.37 -9.46
C LEU A 145 9.67 8.14 -9.11
N GLN A 146 9.30 7.42 -8.05
CA GLN A 146 9.98 6.20 -7.64
C GLN A 146 9.87 5.10 -8.71
N VAL A 147 8.67 4.88 -9.26
CA VAL A 147 8.49 3.90 -10.34
C VAL A 147 9.29 4.31 -11.57
N ALA A 148 9.23 5.58 -11.98
CA ALA A 148 9.97 6.09 -13.13
C ALA A 148 11.49 5.92 -12.97
N ALA A 149 12.04 6.21 -11.79
CA ALA A 149 13.47 6.09 -11.52
C ALA A 149 13.97 4.63 -11.51
N VAL A 150 13.09 3.69 -11.16
CA VAL A 150 13.44 2.28 -10.97
C VAL A 150 13.10 1.42 -12.19
N LEU A 151 12.23 1.91 -13.08
CA LEU A 151 11.82 1.20 -14.29
C LEU A 151 13.01 0.84 -15.19
N ASP A 152 14.01 1.72 -15.28
CA ASP A 152 15.24 1.52 -16.06
C ASP A 152 16.11 0.35 -15.53
N TYR A 153 15.99 0.02 -14.24
CA TYR A 153 16.72 -1.07 -13.59
C TYR A 153 15.97 -2.41 -13.62
N GLY A 154 14.68 -2.39 -13.97
CA GLY A 154 13.80 -3.54 -14.08
C GLY A 154 12.53 -3.44 -13.24
N TYR A 155 11.43 -3.97 -13.77
CA TYR A 155 10.09 -3.90 -13.14
C TYR A 155 10.04 -4.51 -11.73
N GLU A 156 10.93 -5.46 -11.44
CA GLU A 156 11.01 -6.15 -10.15
C GLU A 156 11.40 -5.20 -9.03
N TYR A 157 12.38 -4.32 -9.29
CA TYR A 157 12.80 -3.31 -8.33
C TYR A 157 11.71 -2.27 -8.11
N ALA A 158 10.92 -1.95 -9.14
CA ALA A 158 9.81 -1.01 -9.03
C ALA A 158 8.72 -1.51 -8.06
N MET A 159 8.59 -2.83 -7.89
CA MET A 159 7.70 -3.48 -6.92
C MET A 159 8.38 -3.76 -5.56
N LEU A 160 9.69 -4.01 -5.57
CA LEU A 160 10.47 -4.31 -4.36
C LEU A 160 10.70 -3.08 -3.48
N VAL A 161 11.11 -1.95 -4.07
CA VAL A 161 11.37 -0.72 -3.33
C VAL A 161 10.15 -0.25 -2.54
N PRO A 162 8.92 -0.14 -3.10
CA PRO A 162 7.76 0.29 -2.31
C PRO A 162 7.38 -0.74 -1.25
N ALA A 163 7.59 -2.04 -1.47
CA ALA A 163 7.34 -3.07 -0.47
C ALA A 163 8.26 -2.92 0.76
N VAL A 164 9.56 -2.71 0.53
CA VAL A 164 10.54 -2.51 1.60
C VAL A 164 10.27 -1.22 2.36
N VAL A 165 9.98 -0.12 1.65
CA VAL A 165 9.62 1.16 2.27
C VAL A 165 8.35 0.99 3.12
N LEU A 166 7.30 0.34 2.60
CA LEU A 166 6.07 0.09 3.33
C LEU A 166 6.31 -0.77 4.58
N PHE A 167 7.17 -1.78 4.50
CA PHE A 167 7.54 -2.62 5.64
C PHE A 167 8.27 -1.81 6.73
N ALA A 168 9.24 -0.99 6.32
CA ALA A 168 9.99 -0.13 7.24
C ALA A 168 9.06 0.88 7.93
N PHE A 169 8.14 1.51 7.19
CA PHE A 169 7.13 2.39 7.76
C PHE A 169 6.16 1.65 8.69
N GLY A 170 5.77 0.41 8.37
CA GLY A 170 4.94 -0.43 9.24
C GLY A 170 5.61 -0.71 10.59
N ILE A 171 6.91 -1.01 10.59
CA ILE A 171 7.70 -1.17 11.82
C ILE A 171 7.82 0.15 12.57
N LEU A 172 8.13 1.25 11.87
CA LEU A 172 8.26 2.56 12.48
C LEU A 172 6.95 2.97 13.16
N ILE A 173 5.80 2.79 12.50
CA ILE A 173 4.48 3.01 13.08
C ILE A 173 4.23 2.08 14.25
N TYR A 174 4.64 0.80 14.17
CA TYR A 174 4.53 -0.09 15.32
C TYR A 174 5.27 0.43 16.54
N PHE A 175 6.43 1.08 16.40
CA PHE A 175 7.20 1.62 17.53
C PHE A 175 6.79 3.04 17.93
N CYS A 176 6.54 3.94 16.98
CA CYS A 176 6.28 5.36 17.20
C CYS A 176 4.80 5.74 17.31
N LEU A 177 3.86 4.91 16.85
CA LEU A 177 2.45 5.27 16.89
C LEU A 177 1.92 5.16 18.32
N ILE A 178 1.49 6.30 18.84
CA ILE A 178 0.72 6.41 20.09
C ILE A 178 -0.76 6.55 19.67
N PRO A 179 -1.55 5.47 19.69
CA PRO A 179 -2.90 5.42 19.13
C PRO A 179 -3.92 6.28 19.89
N SER A 180 -3.66 6.61 21.15
CA SER A 180 -4.54 7.43 21.97
C SER A 180 -3.75 8.35 22.92
N PRO A 181 -4.15 9.62 23.08
CA PRO A 181 -3.54 10.54 24.05
C PRO A 181 -3.73 10.09 25.51
N ASP A 182 -4.68 9.18 25.76
CA ASP A 182 -4.93 8.56 27.07
C ASP A 182 -3.74 7.71 27.56
N GLU A 183 -3.02 7.05 26.65
CA GLU A 183 -1.84 6.23 26.99
C GLU A 183 -0.64 7.06 27.49
N ILE A 184 -0.64 8.37 27.21
CA ILE A 184 0.37 9.33 27.67
C ILE A 184 -0.17 10.25 28.78
N GLY A 185 -1.35 9.94 29.34
CA GLY A 185 -1.96 10.68 30.44
C GLY A 185 -2.49 12.06 30.07
N LEU A 186 -2.72 12.34 28.78
CA LEU A 186 -3.34 13.59 28.34
C LEU A 186 -4.87 13.46 28.34
N PRO A 187 -5.61 14.49 28.80
CA PRO A 187 -7.07 14.48 28.78
C PRO A 187 -7.56 14.44 27.32
N LEU A 188 -8.57 13.61 27.05
CA LEU A 188 -9.21 13.61 25.74
C LEU A 188 -9.72 15.03 25.39
N PRO A 189 -9.66 15.43 24.11
CA PRO A 189 -10.07 16.77 23.67
C PRO A 189 -11.49 17.19 24.11
N ASP A 190 -12.41 16.24 24.26
CA ASP A 190 -13.79 16.51 24.74
C ASP A 190 -13.81 16.93 26.23
N ASN A 191 -12.88 16.39 27.03
CA ASN A 191 -12.72 16.74 28.44
C ASN A 191 -12.03 18.10 28.59
N ASP A 192 -11.03 18.42 27.75
CA ASP A 192 -10.36 19.73 27.78
C ASP A 192 -11.30 20.86 27.33
N GLN A 193 -12.15 20.62 26.33
CA GLN A 193 -13.20 21.59 25.94
C GLN A 193 -14.24 21.80 27.04
N ALA A 194 -14.69 20.75 27.70
CA ALA A 194 -15.62 20.85 28.82
C ALA A 194 -15.00 21.56 30.04
N ILE A 195 -13.72 21.32 30.33
CA ILE A 195 -12.98 22.00 31.40
C ILE A 195 -12.81 23.49 31.07
N ARG A 196 -12.34 23.83 29.87
CA ARG A 196 -12.18 25.23 29.44
C ARG A 196 -13.50 25.99 29.42
N ALA A 197 -14.58 25.37 28.94
CA ALA A 197 -15.91 25.97 28.97
C ALA A 197 -16.40 26.27 30.40
N ARG A 198 -16.03 25.43 31.38
CA ARG A 198 -16.30 25.68 32.81
C ARG A 198 -15.41 26.78 33.40
N THR A 199 -14.17 26.94 32.91
CA THR A 199 -13.24 27.95 33.43
C THR A 199 -13.44 29.34 32.82
N SER A 200 -13.96 29.43 31.59
CA SER A 200 -14.28 30.71 30.91
C SER A 200 -15.65 31.29 31.29
N GLY A 201 -16.43 30.60 32.14
CA GLY A 201 -17.73 31.03 32.64
C GLY A 201 -17.70 31.64 34.06
N LEU A 202 -16.49 31.86 34.61
CA LEU A 202 -16.20 32.61 35.84
C LEU A 202 -15.47 33.91 35.46
#